data_AF-A0A7W1D3S4-F1
#
_entry.id   AF-A0A7W1D3S4-F1
#
_cell.length_a   1.000
_cell.length_b   1.000
_cell.length_c   1.000
_cell.angle_alpha   90.00
_cell.angle_beta   90.00
_cell.angle_gamma   90.00
#
_symmetry.space_group_name_H-M   'P 1'
#
loop_
_entity.id
_entity.type
_entity.pdbx_description
1 polymer ?
#
loop_
_entity_poly.entity_id
_entity_poly.type
_entity_poly.pdbx_seq_one_letter_code
_entity_poly.pdbx_strand_id
1 'polypeptide(L)'
;MSLRPFLRNKGFRSAAVPLLAFQLLGVFALPAGASSTTAVGYSGRATALRATLLGTTTVLGDTGPLAESGGAREASLLNASVPNLLTAKALHGTTIGQGDRSRTESSAANLNLSAGDQTVAANFLMSRAEAVCGSSGPAVTGSSQIVGLVINGQPIEVTGEPNQTVELPLGAGKVVINEQTKTVDGNKGDITVNALHITVNGITDVVVASSHADIVCRANPSCAGKDFVTGGGMLAAPKASFGVAGGIRNGAFWGHLVHIDHTTGAKIKGTGITAYVVTSPTSRQIKGTAMVNGQSGYTYQVDVTDNGEPGRSDTYVLRVSNGYTAGGTLAGGNIQLHKPCR
;
A
#
# COMPACT_ATOMS: atom_id res chain seq x y z
N MET A 1 -42.90 -4.97 -68.91
CA MET A 1 -41.98 -3.82 -68.80
C MET A 1 -40.56 -4.35 -68.59
N SER A 2 -39.51 -4.07 -69.38
CA SER A 2 -39.30 -3.05 -70.44
C SER A 2 -39.47 -1.60 -69.94
N LEU A 3 -38.53 -0.66 -70.08
CA LEU A 3 -37.42 -0.55 -71.05
C LEU A 3 -36.04 -0.22 -70.40
N ARG A 4 -34.94 -0.54 -71.10
CA ARG A 4 -33.74 0.32 -71.19
C ARG A 4 -33.87 1.19 -72.46
N PRO A 5 -33.16 2.33 -72.61
CA PRO A 5 -31.88 2.22 -73.36
C PRO A 5 -30.81 3.33 -73.09
N PHE A 6 -29.53 2.99 -73.35
CA PHE A 6 -28.51 3.78 -74.09
C PHE A 6 -28.09 5.19 -73.54
N LEU A 7 -26.97 5.86 -73.90
CA LEU A 7 -25.73 5.66 -74.71
C LEU A 7 -24.70 6.74 -74.20
N ARG A 8 -23.42 6.91 -74.58
CA ARG A 8 -22.47 6.33 -75.57
C ARG A 8 -21.02 6.50 -75.06
N ASN A 9 -20.11 5.59 -75.39
CA ASN A 9 -18.66 5.78 -75.18
C ASN A 9 -18.03 6.51 -76.39
N LYS A 10 -17.20 7.54 -76.14
CA LYS A 10 -16.15 8.07 -77.04
C LYS A 10 -15.03 8.71 -76.20
N GLY A 11 -13.81 8.19 -76.29
CA GLY A 11 -12.61 8.89 -75.82
C GLY A 11 -11.99 9.77 -76.91
N PHE A 12 -11.06 10.66 -76.53
CA PHE A 12 -10.14 11.31 -77.47
C PHE A 12 -8.74 11.52 -76.86
N ARG A 13 -7.81 11.97 -77.69
CA ARG A 13 -6.34 11.85 -77.50
C ARG A 13 -5.72 12.91 -76.60
N SER A 14 -4.53 12.60 -76.09
CA SER A 14 -3.64 13.49 -75.36
C SER A 14 -3.29 14.77 -76.12
N ALA A 15 -3.17 15.88 -75.39
CA ALA A 15 -2.35 17.02 -75.76
C ALA A 15 -1.49 17.39 -74.52
N ALA A 16 -0.18 17.54 -74.70
CA ALA A 16 0.73 17.93 -73.63
C ALA A 16 0.97 19.44 -73.69
N VAL A 17 0.86 20.12 -72.55
CA VAL A 17 1.25 21.52 -72.36
C VAL A 17 2.06 21.62 -71.07
N PRO A 18 3.36 21.93 -71.11
CA PRO A 18 4.14 22.22 -69.91
C PRO A 18 3.97 23.69 -69.52
N LEU A 19 4.00 24.02 -68.21
CA LEU A 19 4.78 25.13 -67.65
C LEU A 19 4.72 25.17 -66.11
N LEU A 20 5.73 25.81 -65.50
CA LEU A 20 5.87 26.22 -64.09
C LEU A 20 5.55 25.19 -63.00
N ALA A 21 6.59 24.53 -62.50
CA ALA A 21 6.59 24.04 -61.12
C ALA A 21 6.86 25.22 -60.15
N PHE A 22 5.92 25.50 -59.25
CA PHE A 22 6.15 26.40 -58.10
C PHE A 22 6.34 25.53 -56.85
N GLN A 23 7.59 25.29 -56.44
CA GLN A 23 7.89 24.59 -55.19
C GLN A 23 7.67 25.52 -53.99
N LEU A 24 6.47 25.50 -53.41
CA LEU A 24 6.29 25.96 -52.04
C LEU A 24 6.80 24.86 -51.09
N LEU A 25 8.01 25.03 -50.55
CA LEU A 25 8.44 24.27 -49.36
C LEU A 25 7.66 24.77 -48.14
N GLY A 26 6.41 24.33 -48.03
CA GLY A 26 5.62 24.46 -46.81
C GLY A 26 6.22 23.57 -45.72
N VAL A 27 7.16 24.12 -44.95
CA VAL A 27 7.72 23.43 -43.77
C VAL A 27 6.64 23.35 -42.70
N PHE A 28 5.82 22.30 -42.79
CA PHE A 28 4.93 21.89 -41.70
C PHE A 28 5.79 21.38 -40.55
N ALA A 29 6.22 22.31 -39.69
CA ALA A 29 6.71 21.99 -38.37
C ALA A 29 5.58 21.33 -37.57
N LEU A 30 5.56 19.99 -37.54
CA LEU A 30 4.76 19.25 -36.58
C LEU A 30 5.14 19.78 -35.18
N PRO A 31 4.17 20.19 -34.34
CA PRO A 31 4.48 20.58 -32.97
C PRO A 31 5.08 19.35 -32.28
N ALA A 32 6.35 19.44 -31.90
CA ALA A 32 7.01 18.38 -31.16
C ALA A 32 6.20 18.10 -29.90
N GLY A 33 5.64 16.89 -29.79
CA GLY A 33 4.80 16.51 -28.67
C GLY A 33 5.58 16.67 -27.38
N ALA A 34 5.20 17.66 -26.57
CA ALA A 34 5.92 17.96 -25.33
C ALA A 34 5.74 16.79 -24.36
N SER A 35 6.76 15.94 -24.25
CA SER A 35 6.82 14.87 -23.25
C SER A 35 6.77 15.50 -21.86
N SER A 36 5.57 15.57 -21.27
CA SER A 36 5.34 16.09 -19.93
C SER A 36 5.93 15.13 -18.90
N THR A 37 7.24 15.23 -18.66
CA THR A 37 7.90 14.57 -17.55
C THR A 37 7.22 15.02 -16.25
N THR A 38 6.80 14.06 -15.43
CA THR A 38 6.17 14.38 -14.15
C THR A 38 7.21 15.02 -13.23
N ALA A 39 6.82 16.08 -12.52
CA ALA A 39 7.72 16.77 -11.58
C ALA A 39 8.27 15.83 -10.50
N VAL A 40 7.50 14.79 -10.18
CA VAL A 40 7.86 13.70 -9.27
C VAL A 40 7.70 12.36 -10.01
N GLY A 41 8.65 11.46 -9.82
CA GLY A 41 8.49 10.02 -10.06
C GLY A 41 8.38 9.27 -8.74
N TYR A 42 7.47 8.30 -8.62
CA TYR A 42 7.23 7.53 -7.39
C TYR A 42 7.60 6.06 -7.55
N SER A 43 8.06 5.41 -6.48
CA SER A 43 8.10 3.94 -6.39
C SER A 43 7.82 3.52 -4.95
N GLY A 44 7.60 2.23 -4.73
CA GLY A 44 7.29 1.67 -3.42
C GLY A 44 6.49 0.39 -3.51
N ARG A 45 6.43 -0.33 -2.38
CA ARG A 45 5.72 -1.61 -2.23
C ARG A 45 5.54 -1.93 -0.74
N ALA A 46 4.33 -2.28 -0.32
CA ALA A 46 4.10 -2.93 0.96
C ALA A 46 4.08 -4.45 0.77
N THR A 47 4.67 -5.18 1.70
CA THR A 47 4.59 -6.64 1.78
C THR A 47 4.43 -7.04 3.24
N ALA A 48 3.21 -7.38 3.64
CA ALA A 48 2.88 -7.70 5.03
C ALA A 48 3.61 -8.95 5.54
N LEU A 49 3.92 -9.89 4.65
CA LEU A 49 4.70 -11.08 4.96
C LEU A 49 5.47 -11.61 3.73
N ARG A 50 6.79 -11.78 3.87
CA ARG A 50 7.64 -12.60 2.99
C ARG A 50 8.35 -13.64 3.86
N ALA A 51 8.27 -14.92 3.50
CA ALA A 51 8.87 -15.99 4.28
C ALA A 51 9.48 -17.05 3.36
N THR A 52 10.77 -17.33 3.52
CA THR A 52 11.49 -18.38 2.80
C THR A 52 11.80 -19.51 3.77
N LEU A 53 11.27 -20.71 3.51
CA LEU A 53 11.55 -21.92 4.29
C LEU A 53 12.33 -22.89 3.40
N LEU A 54 13.56 -23.27 3.81
CA LEU A 54 14.40 -24.23 3.08
C LEU A 54 14.48 -23.93 1.56
N GLY A 55 14.67 -22.64 1.21
CA GLY A 55 14.75 -22.15 -0.17
C GLY A 55 13.41 -21.87 -0.87
N THR A 56 12.27 -22.25 -0.30
CA THR A 56 10.94 -21.98 -0.88
C THR A 56 10.34 -20.70 -0.30
N THR A 57 10.21 -19.64 -1.12
CA THR A 57 9.63 -18.35 -0.71
C THR A 57 8.11 -18.29 -0.91
N THR A 58 7.39 -17.88 0.15
CA THR A 58 5.98 -17.51 0.16
C THR A 58 5.83 -16.01 0.42
N VAL A 59 4.91 -15.35 -0.29
CA VAL A 59 4.60 -13.91 -0.13
C VAL A 59 3.10 -13.75 0.09
N LEU A 60 2.69 -13.03 1.13
CA LEU A 60 1.29 -12.78 1.48
C LEU A 60 1.06 -11.31 1.87
N GLY A 61 -0.03 -10.71 1.39
CA GLY A 61 -0.34 -9.30 1.64
C GLY A 61 0.63 -8.33 0.96
N ASP A 62 0.91 -8.56 -0.33
CA ASP A 62 1.79 -7.75 -1.17
C ASP A 62 0.98 -6.86 -2.12
N THR A 63 1.29 -5.55 -2.15
CA THR A 63 0.63 -4.58 -3.04
C THR A 63 1.08 -4.70 -4.50
N GLY A 64 2.25 -5.31 -4.74
CA GLY A 64 3.03 -5.10 -5.96
C GLY A 64 3.61 -3.67 -6.05
N PRO A 65 4.47 -3.40 -7.04
CA PRO A 65 5.16 -2.12 -7.18
C PRO A 65 4.23 -0.99 -7.64
N LEU A 66 4.35 0.18 -7.02
CA LEU A 66 3.77 1.42 -7.52
C LEU A 66 4.33 1.77 -8.91
N ALA A 67 3.57 2.50 -9.72
CA ALA A 67 4.04 3.03 -11.01
C ALA A 67 4.74 4.38 -10.81
N GLU A 68 5.64 4.77 -11.73
CA GLU A 68 6.33 6.07 -11.64
C GLU A 68 5.36 7.27 -11.65
N SER A 69 4.19 7.12 -12.29
CA SER A 69 3.09 8.10 -12.27
C SER A 69 2.27 8.15 -10.97
N GLY A 70 2.63 7.34 -9.96
CA GLY A 70 2.02 7.33 -8.64
C GLY A 70 0.67 6.61 -8.57
N GLY A 71 -0.24 7.15 -7.75
CA GLY A 71 -1.54 6.57 -7.43
C GLY A 71 -1.52 5.80 -6.11
N ALA A 72 -2.37 4.77 -6.03
CA ALA A 72 -2.56 3.96 -4.82
C ALA A 72 -2.62 2.46 -5.13
N ARG A 73 -2.06 1.64 -4.24
CA ARG A 73 -2.23 0.19 -4.19
C ARG A 73 -2.49 -0.28 -2.76
N GLU A 74 -3.20 -1.38 -2.63
CA GLU A 74 -3.49 -2.03 -1.35
C GLU A 74 -3.42 -3.55 -1.47
N ALA A 75 -3.22 -4.22 -0.35
CA ALA A 75 -3.42 -5.65 -0.18
C ALA A 75 -3.87 -5.94 1.26
N SER A 76 -4.74 -6.94 1.44
CA SER A 76 -5.19 -7.35 2.78
C SER A 76 -5.56 -8.84 2.87
N LEU A 77 -5.33 -9.45 4.03
CA LEU A 77 -5.64 -10.86 4.29
C LEU A 77 -5.95 -11.12 5.77
N LEU A 78 -7.13 -11.71 6.05
CA LEU A 78 -7.58 -11.99 7.41
C LEU A 78 -6.64 -12.93 8.18
N ASN A 79 -6.27 -14.07 7.59
CA ASN A 79 -5.41 -15.07 8.22
C ASN A 79 -4.35 -15.48 7.20
N ALA A 80 -3.10 -15.50 7.64
CA ALA A 80 -1.95 -15.94 6.87
C ALA A 80 -1.27 -17.12 7.58
N SER A 81 -0.75 -18.06 6.81
CA SER A 81 -0.07 -19.24 7.31
C SER A 81 0.96 -19.72 6.30
N VAL A 82 2.18 -19.96 6.75
CA VAL A 82 3.20 -20.70 5.99
C VAL A 82 3.36 -22.04 6.70
N PRO A 83 3.00 -23.17 6.06
CA PRO A 83 3.01 -24.48 6.70
C PRO A 83 4.35 -24.79 7.37
N ASN A 84 4.27 -25.35 8.59
CA ASN A 84 5.42 -25.74 9.43
C ASN A 84 6.39 -24.59 9.79
N LEU A 85 6.00 -23.32 9.58
CA LEU A 85 6.84 -22.16 9.92
C LEU A 85 6.09 -21.12 10.77
N LEU A 86 4.98 -20.55 10.28
CA LEU A 86 4.34 -19.43 10.97
C LEU A 86 2.85 -19.26 10.67
N THR A 87 2.18 -18.52 11.55
CA THR A 87 0.87 -17.91 11.31
C THR A 87 0.87 -16.42 11.64
N ALA A 88 -0.01 -15.67 10.98
CA ALA A 88 -0.29 -14.27 11.27
C ALA A 88 -1.77 -13.95 10.95
N LYS A 89 -2.24 -12.80 11.43
CA LYS A 89 -3.61 -12.30 11.26
C LYS A 89 -3.58 -10.85 10.77
N ALA A 90 -4.71 -10.35 10.28
CA ALA A 90 -4.92 -8.92 10.09
C ALA A 90 -3.91 -8.29 9.10
N LEU A 91 -3.43 -9.03 8.09
CA LEU A 91 -2.41 -8.51 7.17
C LEU A 91 -2.97 -7.34 6.37
N HIS A 92 -2.19 -6.27 6.30
CA HIS A 92 -2.51 -5.02 5.62
C HIS A 92 -1.25 -4.44 4.98
N GLY A 93 -1.38 -3.94 3.76
CA GLY A 93 -0.34 -3.16 3.10
C GLY A 93 -0.97 -2.12 2.19
N THR A 94 -0.42 -0.91 2.18
CA THR A 94 -0.81 0.17 1.27
C THR A 94 0.42 0.93 0.80
N THR A 95 0.48 1.23 -0.49
CA THR A 95 1.53 2.05 -1.10
C THR A 95 0.89 3.15 -1.94
N ILE A 96 1.31 4.38 -1.65
CA ILE A 96 0.74 5.62 -2.18
C ILE A 96 1.86 6.47 -2.78
N GLY A 97 1.58 7.15 -3.89
CA GLY A 97 2.41 8.24 -4.41
C GLY A 97 1.54 9.34 -5.00
N GLN A 98 1.54 10.52 -4.39
CA GLN A 98 0.85 11.71 -4.90
C GLN A 98 1.45 13.01 -4.37
N GLY A 99 1.21 14.12 -5.08
CA GLY A 99 1.70 15.45 -4.72
C GLY A 99 3.21 15.56 -4.75
N ASP A 100 3.80 15.47 -3.56
CA ASP A 100 5.22 15.62 -3.24
C ASP A 100 5.82 14.37 -2.57
N ARG A 101 5.04 13.30 -2.32
CA ARG A 101 5.46 12.18 -1.46
C ARG A 101 5.04 10.80 -1.96
N SER A 102 5.90 9.82 -1.72
CA SER A 102 5.51 8.41 -1.62
C SER A 102 5.42 8.00 -0.16
N ARG A 103 4.32 7.35 0.23
CA ARG A 103 4.11 6.77 1.56
C ARG A 103 3.71 5.31 1.42
N THR A 104 4.39 4.44 2.14
CA THR A 104 4.05 3.02 2.26
C THR A 104 3.86 2.66 3.73
N GLU A 105 2.78 1.93 4.01
CA GLU A 105 2.50 1.34 5.32
C GLU A 105 2.27 -0.16 5.14
N SER A 106 2.75 -0.96 6.09
CA SER A 106 2.52 -2.40 6.12
C SER A 106 2.36 -2.87 7.55
N SER A 107 1.47 -3.82 7.81
CA SER A 107 1.23 -4.34 9.17
C SER A 107 0.70 -5.78 9.20
N ALA A 108 0.94 -6.43 10.34
CA ALA A 108 0.50 -7.78 10.67
C ALA A 108 0.17 -7.87 12.16
N ALA A 109 -0.79 -8.71 12.53
CA ALA A 109 -1.18 -8.98 13.91
C ALA A 109 -0.98 -10.46 14.28
N ASN A 110 -0.79 -10.73 15.58
CA ASN A 110 -0.62 -12.07 16.14
C ASN A 110 0.35 -12.95 15.34
N LEU A 111 1.54 -12.44 15.03
CA LEU A 111 2.62 -13.26 14.49
C LEU A 111 2.96 -14.35 15.49
N ASN A 112 3.02 -15.59 15.03
CA ASN A 112 3.56 -16.74 15.77
C ASN A 112 4.41 -17.56 14.79
N LEU A 113 5.73 -17.57 14.98
CA LEU A 113 6.71 -18.27 14.17
C LEU A 113 7.46 -19.31 15.02
N SER A 114 7.72 -20.48 14.44
CA SER A 114 8.58 -21.54 15.01
C SER A 114 9.48 -22.09 13.90
N ALA A 115 10.80 -22.14 14.14
CA ALA A 115 11.78 -22.61 13.17
C ALA A 115 12.96 -23.29 13.88
N GLY A 116 13.03 -24.62 13.81
CA GLY A 116 13.82 -25.40 14.76
C GLY A 116 13.37 -25.11 16.20
N ASP A 117 14.32 -24.99 17.13
CA ASP A 117 14.05 -24.63 18.52
C ASP A 117 13.78 -23.12 18.74
N GLN A 118 13.78 -22.31 17.67
CA GLN A 118 13.60 -20.87 17.75
C GLN A 118 12.13 -20.48 17.58
N THR A 119 11.62 -19.61 18.46
CA THR A 119 10.24 -19.10 18.43
C THR A 119 10.21 -17.58 18.50
N VAL A 120 9.37 -16.96 17.68
CA VAL A 120 9.16 -15.50 17.66
C VAL A 120 7.67 -15.19 17.59
N ALA A 121 7.17 -14.35 18.49
CA ALA A 121 5.77 -13.94 18.54
C ALA A 121 5.63 -12.43 18.76
N ALA A 122 4.57 -11.83 18.19
CA ALA A 122 4.23 -10.42 18.39
C ALA A 122 2.71 -10.20 18.30
N ASN A 123 2.15 -9.32 19.15
CA ASN A 123 0.72 -9.00 19.10
C ASN A 123 0.37 -8.14 17.89
N PHE A 124 1.20 -7.15 17.57
CA PHE A 124 1.05 -6.27 16.41
C PHE A 124 2.42 -5.80 15.91
N LEU A 125 2.52 -5.64 14.60
CA LEU A 125 3.69 -5.22 13.84
C LEU A 125 3.25 -4.24 12.77
N MET A 126 3.91 -3.09 12.67
CA MET A 126 3.72 -2.13 11.58
C MET A 126 5.06 -1.52 11.20
N SER A 127 5.28 -1.31 9.90
CA SER A 127 6.33 -0.44 9.36
C SER A 127 5.72 0.70 8.55
N ARG A 128 6.47 1.79 8.43
CA ARG A 128 6.13 2.97 7.64
C ARG A 128 7.40 3.47 6.96
N ALA A 129 7.28 3.74 5.66
CA ALA A 129 8.32 4.31 4.82
C ALA A 129 7.76 5.51 4.08
N GLU A 130 8.45 6.64 4.13
CA GLU A 130 8.05 7.87 3.46
C GLU A 130 9.25 8.51 2.74
N ALA A 131 9.01 8.96 1.50
CA ALA A 131 9.98 9.65 0.66
C ALA A 131 9.32 10.90 0.08
N VAL A 132 9.91 12.08 0.30
CA VAL A 132 9.30 13.40 0.02
C VAL A 132 10.24 14.29 -0.79
N CYS A 133 9.72 15.02 -1.78
CA CYS A 133 10.44 16.07 -2.49
C CYS A 133 10.33 17.41 -1.75
N GLY A 134 11.31 17.71 -0.91
CA GLY A 134 11.47 19.00 -0.27
C GLY A 134 12.12 20.06 -1.18
N SER A 135 12.17 21.30 -0.70
CA SER A 135 12.86 22.41 -1.39
C SER A 135 14.38 22.23 -1.50
N SER A 136 14.97 21.36 -0.67
CA SER A 136 16.38 20.96 -0.71
C SER A 136 16.62 19.65 -1.47
N GLY A 137 15.64 19.13 -2.20
CA GLY A 137 15.68 17.81 -2.84
C GLY A 137 14.97 16.72 -2.04
N PRO A 138 15.20 15.44 -2.36
CA PRO A 138 14.55 14.31 -1.70
C PRO A 138 14.97 14.16 -0.23
N ALA A 139 14.00 13.85 0.63
CA ALA A 139 14.20 13.40 2.01
C ALA A 139 13.45 12.08 2.23
N VAL A 140 13.97 11.22 3.11
CA VAL A 140 13.36 9.94 3.46
C VAL A 140 13.29 9.73 4.97
N THR A 141 12.16 9.19 5.45
CA THR A 141 11.92 8.88 6.86
C THR A 141 11.31 7.48 7.00
N GLY A 142 11.64 6.81 8.10
CA GLY A 142 11.26 5.42 8.34
C GLY A 142 11.01 5.15 9.81
N SER A 143 10.01 4.33 10.11
CA SER A 143 9.70 3.90 11.48
C SER A 143 8.95 2.58 11.51
N SER A 144 8.95 1.92 12.66
CA SER A 144 8.09 0.78 12.92
C SER A 144 7.52 0.80 14.33
N GLN A 145 6.43 0.07 14.52
CA GLN A 145 5.80 -0.16 15.82
C GLN A 145 5.61 -1.65 16.02
N ILE A 146 6.15 -2.16 17.12
CA ILE A 146 6.08 -3.57 17.52
C ILE A 146 5.46 -3.63 18.91
N VAL A 147 4.45 -4.49 19.11
CA VAL A 147 3.71 -4.60 20.37
C VAL A 147 3.82 -6.00 20.94
N GLY A 148 4.43 -6.13 22.12
CA GLY A 148 4.60 -7.39 22.84
C GLY A 148 5.37 -8.43 22.04
N LEU A 149 6.61 -8.07 21.65
CA LEU A 149 7.57 -8.99 21.04
C LEU A 149 8.08 -9.98 22.09
N VAL A 150 8.08 -11.26 21.73
CA VAL A 150 8.62 -12.35 22.54
C VAL A 150 9.50 -13.22 21.64
N ILE A 151 10.72 -13.52 22.07
CA ILE A 151 11.65 -14.44 21.42
C ILE A 151 12.02 -15.53 22.43
N ASN A 152 11.82 -16.80 22.09
CA ASN A 152 12.13 -17.96 22.96
C ASN A 152 11.54 -17.82 24.38
N GLY A 153 10.30 -17.34 24.47
CA GLY A 153 9.58 -17.07 25.73
C GLY A 153 10.01 -15.81 26.49
N GLN A 154 11.09 -15.13 26.08
CA GLN A 154 11.55 -13.88 26.70
C GLN A 154 10.93 -12.66 26.03
N PRO A 155 10.28 -11.74 26.77
CA PRO A 155 9.87 -10.44 26.25
C PRO A 155 11.08 -9.62 25.81
N ILE A 156 10.97 -8.95 24.66
CA ILE A 156 12.02 -8.08 24.13
C ILE A 156 11.59 -6.62 24.25
N GLU A 157 12.42 -5.79 24.88
CA GLU A 157 12.26 -4.34 24.85
C GLU A 157 12.60 -3.81 23.45
N VAL A 158 11.64 -3.10 22.84
CA VAL A 158 11.80 -2.49 21.52
C VAL A 158 12.15 -1.03 21.72
N THR A 159 13.39 -0.63 21.39
CA THR A 159 13.88 0.74 21.62
C THR A 159 13.27 1.75 20.65
N GLY A 160 12.88 1.29 19.46
CA GLY A 160 12.46 2.15 18.34
C GLY A 160 13.62 2.70 17.50
N GLU A 161 14.87 2.44 17.89
CA GLU A 161 16.04 2.79 17.08
C GLU A 161 16.13 1.94 15.80
N PRO A 162 16.71 2.45 14.69
CA PRO A 162 16.90 1.65 13.49
C PRO A 162 17.86 0.48 13.70
N ASN A 163 17.54 -0.67 13.11
CA ASN A 163 18.37 -1.88 13.05
C ASN A 163 18.73 -2.50 14.42
N GLN A 164 17.89 -2.32 15.45
CA GLN A 164 18.04 -3.01 16.74
C GLN A 164 18.10 -4.53 16.51
N THR A 165 19.22 -5.18 16.85
CA THR A 165 19.44 -6.60 16.57
C THR A 165 19.45 -7.43 17.85
N VAL A 166 18.77 -8.58 17.83
CA VAL A 166 18.78 -9.61 18.87
C VAL A 166 19.33 -10.90 18.27
N GLU A 167 20.51 -11.32 18.71
CA GLU A 167 21.11 -12.59 18.30
C GLU A 167 20.36 -13.77 18.94
N LEU A 168 20.16 -14.85 18.18
CA LEU A 168 19.51 -16.06 18.66
C LEU A 168 20.53 -16.99 19.36
N PRO A 169 20.11 -17.74 20.41
CA PRO A 169 21.00 -18.63 21.16
C PRO A 169 21.78 -19.61 20.27
N LEU A 170 22.99 -19.98 20.73
CA LEU A 170 23.88 -20.95 20.08
C LEU A 170 24.31 -20.56 18.64
N GLY A 171 24.13 -19.30 18.23
CA GLY A 171 24.42 -18.86 16.85
C GLY A 171 23.36 -19.31 15.84
N ALA A 172 22.14 -19.63 16.30
CA ALA A 172 21.05 -20.11 15.45
C ALA A 172 20.57 -19.08 14.42
N GLY A 173 20.94 -17.80 14.54
CA GLY A 173 20.53 -16.72 13.65
C GLY A 173 20.32 -15.42 14.43
N LYS A 174 19.44 -14.54 13.94
CA LYS A 174 19.14 -13.24 14.56
C LYS A 174 17.74 -12.73 14.22
N VAL A 175 17.27 -11.76 14.99
CA VAL A 175 16.10 -10.94 14.69
C VAL A 175 16.54 -9.48 14.65
N VAL A 176 16.36 -8.82 13.51
CA VAL A 176 16.50 -7.37 13.36
C VAL A 176 15.12 -6.74 13.47
N ILE A 177 15.01 -5.78 14.38
CA ILE A 177 13.81 -5.02 14.72
C ILE A 177 13.99 -3.62 14.13
N ASN A 178 12.94 -3.07 13.51
CA ASN A 178 13.01 -1.76 12.85
C ASN A 178 14.19 -1.69 11.86
N GLU A 179 14.35 -2.72 11.02
CA GLU A 179 15.44 -2.77 10.04
C GLU A 179 15.20 -1.66 9.00
N GLN A 180 16.16 -0.77 8.81
CA GLN A 180 16.06 0.36 7.88
C GLN A 180 17.30 0.45 6.99
N THR A 181 17.05 0.37 5.68
CA THR A 181 18.01 0.70 4.63
C THR A 181 17.51 1.94 3.90
N LYS A 182 18.35 2.97 3.79
CA LYS A 182 18.00 4.25 3.15
C LYS A 182 19.13 4.76 2.27
N THR A 183 18.78 5.36 1.14
CA THR A 183 19.70 6.02 0.22
C THR A 183 19.11 7.34 -0.23
N VAL A 184 19.95 8.38 -0.28
CA VAL A 184 19.64 9.65 -0.95
C VAL A 184 20.81 9.95 -1.87
N ASP A 185 20.55 10.04 -3.17
CA ASP A 185 21.57 10.28 -4.20
C ASP A 185 21.00 11.22 -5.28
N GLY A 186 21.71 12.32 -5.52
CA GLY A 186 21.29 13.39 -6.43
C GLY A 186 19.86 13.87 -6.15
N ASN A 187 18.91 13.43 -6.98
CA ASN A 187 17.48 13.72 -6.83
C ASN A 187 16.59 12.49 -6.56
N LYS A 188 17.16 11.30 -6.28
CA LYS A 188 16.43 10.13 -5.76
C LYS A 188 16.51 10.07 -4.23
N GLY A 189 15.37 9.84 -3.58
CA GLY A 189 15.28 9.24 -2.24
C GLY A 189 14.76 7.80 -2.32
N ASP A 190 15.30 6.91 -1.49
CA ASP A 190 14.96 5.49 -1.39
C ASP A 190 14.98 5.09 0.09
N ILE A 191 13.94 4.42 0.56
CA ILE A 191 13.95 3.77 1.88
C ILE A 191 13.13 2.47 1.88
N THR A 192 13.66 1.48 2.62
CA THR A 192 12.95 0.25 3.00
C THR A 192 12.99 0.10 4.51
N VAL A 193 11.83 -0.19 5.12
CA VAL A 193 11.66 -0.44 6.56
C VAL A 193 10.95 -1.77 6.77
N ASN A 194 11.57 -2.67 7.53
CA ASN A 194 10.96 -3.92 7.97
C ASN A 194 10.69 -3.86 9.48
N ALA A 195 9.46 -4.16 9.93
CA ALA A 195 9.15 -4.15 11.37
C ALA A 195 9.91 -5.26 12.10
N LEU A 196 9.95 -6.46 11.51
CA LEU A 196 10.85 -7.55 11.88
C LEU A 196 11.47 -8.20 10.64
N HIS A 197 12.75 -8.53 10.75
CA HIS A 197 13.46 -9.45 9.86
C HIS A 197 14.09 -10.55 10.73
N ILE A 198 13.65 -11.79 10.53
CA ILE A 198 13.98 -12.97 11.33
C ILE A 198 14.77 -13.93 10.43
N THR A 199 16.02 -14.19 10.78
CA THR A 199 16.88 -15.16 10.10
C THR A 199 17.18 -16.31 11.06
N VAL A 200 16.90 -17.56 10.66
CA VAL A 200 17.38 -18.75 11.35
C VAL A 200 18.28 -19.53 10.38
N ASN A 201 19.55 -19.63 10.72
CA ASN A 201 20.64 -20.06 9.85
C ASN A 201 20.38 -21.44 9.24
N GLY A 202 20.35 -21.52 7.91
CA GLY A 202 20.06 -22.74 7.16
C GLY A 202 18.59 -23.20 7.16
N ILE A 203 17.69 -22.54 7.90
CA ILE A 203 16.28 -22.93 8.05
C ILE A 203 15.34 -21.93 7.35
N THR A 204 15.38 -20.65 7.74
CA THR A 204 14.40 -19.66 7.25
C THR A 204 14.88 -18.20 7.24
N ASP A 205 14.33 -17.43 6.30
CA ASP A 205 14.42 -15.97 6.16
C ASP A 205 13.00 -15.40 6.14
N VAL A 206 12.62 -14.58 7.12
CA VAL A 206 11.25 -14.06 7.25
C VAL A 206 11.26 -12.56 7.50
N VAL A 207 10.63 -11.81 6.60
CA VAL A 207 10.36 -10.38 6.76
C VAL A 207 8.86 -10.18 7.00
N VAL A 208 8.53 -9.47 8.08
CA VAL A 208 7.13 -9.18 8.47
C VAL A 208 6.93 -7.67 8.54
N ALA A 209 5.83 -7.22 7.92
CA ALA A 209 5.55 -5.81 7.65
C ALA A 209 6.75 -5.08 7.01
N SER A 210 6.95 -5.32 5.72
CA SER A 210 7.91 -4.58 4.88
C SER A 210 7.23 -3.40 4.21
N SER A 211 7.81 -2.21 4.34
CA SER A 211 7.38 -0.98 3.69
C SER A 211 8.53 -0.37 2.92
N HIS A 212 8.39 -0.23 1.60
CA HIS A 212 9.37 0.43 0.74
C HIS A 212 8.72 1.66 0.07
N ALA A 213 9.44 2.79 0.04
CA ALA A 213 9.02 4.03 -0.60
C ALA A 213 10.22 4.72 -1.27
N ASP A 214 10.01 5.16 -2.51
CA ASP A 214 10.98 5.85 -3.36
C ASP A 214 10.38 7.16 -3.88
N ILE A 215 11.25 8.13 -4.14
CA ILE A 215 10.87 9.34 -4.87
C ILE A 215 12.01 9.87 -5.75
N VAL A 216 11.66 10.44 -6.92
CA VAL A 216 12.58 11.12 -7.83
C VAL A 216 12.09 12.54 -8.09
N CYS A 217 12.83 13.54 -7.62
CA CYS A 217 12.45 14.94 -7.65
C CYS A 217 12.99 15.62 -8.92
N ARG A 218 12.18 15.66 -9.98
CA ARG A 218 12.56 16.23 -11.29
C ARG A 218 12.28 17.73 -11.40
N ALA A 219 11.27 18.23 -10.68
CA ALA A 219 10.92 19.63 -10.55
C ALA A 219 10.09 19.85 -9.26
N ASN A 220 9.65 21.09 -8.99
CA ASN A 220 8.77 21.37 -7.85
C ASN A 220 7.46 20.56 -7.94
N PRO A 221 7.04 19.86 -6.88
CA PRO A 221 5.83 19.04 -6.89
C PRO A 221 4.56 19.86 -7.08
N SER A 222 3.59 19.28 -7.78
CA SER A 222 2.25 19.84 -7.91
C SER A 222 1.35 19.23 -6.83
N CYS A 223 0.76 20.05 -5.96
CA CYS A 223 -0.19 19.60 -4.93
C CYS A 223 -1.57 19.27 -5.52
N ALA A 224 -1.59 18.37 -6.50
CA ALA A 224 -2.76 17.71 -7.05
C ALA A 224 -2.76 16.23 -6.64
N GLY A 225 -3.93 15.68 -6.36
CA GLY A 225 -4.09 14.33 -5.84
C GLY A 225 -5.56 13.97 -5.60
N LYS A 226 -5.80 12.96 -4.77
CA LYS A 226 -7.13 12.54 -4.29
C LYS A 226 -7.13 12.42 -2.77
N ASP A 227 -8.33 12.50 -2.21
CA ASP A 227 -8.58 12.24 -0.79
C ASP A 227 -8.91 10.75 -0.61
N PHE A 228 -8.14 10.09 0.23
CA PHE A 228 -8.33 8.70 0.66
C PHE A 228 -7.68 8.49 2.02
N VAL A 229 -8.08 7.43 2.70
CA VAL A 229 -7.56 7.02 4.02
C VAL A 229 -6.96 5.62 3.94
N THR A 230 -5.86 5.41 4.66
CA THR A 230 -5.29 4.08 4.95
C THR A 230 -5.18 3.89 6.46
N GLY A 231 -5.01 2.65 6.90
CA GLY A 231 -4.66 2.38 8.28
C GLY A 231 -4.64 0.90 8.62
N GLY A 232 -3.70 0.51 9.47
CA GLY A 232 -3.63 -0.80 10.09
C GLY A 232 -3.37 -0.63 11.58
N GLY A 233 -3.97 -1.46 12.42
CA GLY A 233 -3.88 -1.26 13.86
C GLY A 233 -4.53 -2.33 14.72
N MET A 234 -4.47 -2.09 16.03
CA MET A 234 -5.10 -2.90 17.07
C MET A 234 -5.89 -2.06 18.07
N LEU A 235 -6.95 -2.65 18.61
CA LEU A 235 -7.75 -2.14 19.72
C LEU A 235 -7.44 -2.96 20.98
N ALA A 236 -7.50 -2.33 22.15
CA ALA A 236 -7.33 -3.03 23.43
C ALA A 236 -8.64 -3.66 23.95
N ALA A 237 -9.78 -2.98 23.75
CA ALA A 237 -11.11 -3.41 24.17
C ALA A 237 -12.16 -3.08 23.10
N PRO A 238 -12.79 -4.07 22.43
CA PRO A 238 -12.39 -5.49 22.42
C PRO A 238 -10.95 -5.65 21.90
N LYS A 239 -10.26 -6.75 22.26
CA LYS A 239 -8.91 -6.99 21.73
C LYS A 239 -9.03 -7.40 20.27
N ALA A 240 -8.83 -6.46 19.35
CA ALA A 240 -9.04 -6.68 17.92
C ALA A 240 -7.87 -6.13 17.10
N SER A 241 -7.75 -6.58 15.85
CA SER A 241 -6.80 -6.07 14.87
C SER A 241 -7.47 -5.83 13.52
N PHE A 242 -7.09 -4.77 12.81
CA PHE A 242 -7.71 -4.39 11.54
C PHE A 242 -6.69 -3.87 10.51
N GLY A 243 -7.13 -3.89 9.27
CA GLY A 243 -6.56 -3.18 8.13
C GLY A 243 -7.69 -2.56 7.33
N VAL A 244 -7.56 -1.30 6.96
CA VAL A 244 -8.58 -0.53 6.24
C VAL A 244 -7.94 0.37 5.19
N ALA A 245 -8.61 0.50 4.05
CA ALA A 245 -8.36 1.56 3.09
C ALA A 245 -9.69 2.02 2.49
N GLY A 246 -9.79 3.29 2.11
CA GLY A 246 -11.01 3.81 1.49
C GLY A 246 -10.77 5.11 0.73
N GLY A 247 -11.38 5.24 -0.45
CA GLY A 247 -11.30 6.44 -1.28
C GLY A 247 -12.02 6.31 -2.61
N ILE A 248 -11.83 7.31 -3.48
CA ILE A 248 -12.36 7.33 -4.85
C ILE A 248 -11.20 7.48 -5.85
N ARG A 249 -11.02 6.48 -6.72
CA ARG A 249 -9.98 6.43 -7.76
C ARG A 249 -10.64 6.27 -9.13
N ASN A 250 -10.29 7.15 -10.07
CA ASN A 250 -10.78 7.13 -11.46
C ASN A 250 -12.33 7.06 -11.59
N GLY A 251 -13.06 7.64 -10.63
CA GLY A 251 -14.53 7.61 -10.58
C GLY A 251 -15.15 6.40 -9.88
N ALA A 252 -14.35 5.39 -9.51
CA ALA A 252 -14.80 4.21 -8.75
C ALA A 252 -14.33 4.25 -7.30
N PHE A 253 -15.01 3.52 -6.41
CA PHE A 253 -14.53 3.32 -5.04
C PHE A 253 -13.30 2.40 -5.02
N TRP A 254 -12.38 2.66 -4.09
CA TRP A 254 -11.15 1.88 -3.88
C TRP A 254 -10.89 1.68 -2.38
N GLY A 255 -10.30 0.53 -2.04
CA GLY A 255 -9.89 0.19 -0.68
C GLY A 255 -10.43 -1.17 -0.21
N HIS A 256 -10.19 -1.50 1.06
CA HIS A 256 -10.54 -2.78 1.66
C HIS A 256 -10.96 -2.64 3.14
N LEU A 257 -11.48 -3.72 3.70
CA LEU A 257 -11.56 -3.92 5.14
C LEU A 257 -11.15 -5.36 5.49
N VAL A 258 -10.28 -5.51 6.47
CA VAL A 258 -10.10 -6.73 7.26
C VAL A 258 -10.16 -6.38 8.74
N HIS A 259 -10.88 -7.15 9.53
CA HIS A 259 -10.96 -7.00 10.99
C HIS A 259 -11.05 -8.38 11.63
N ILE A 260 -10.30 -8.61 12.70
CA ILE A 260 -10.43 -9.79 13.56
C ILE A 260 -10.54 -9.35 15.01
N ASP A 261 -11.63 -9.77 15.65
CA ASP A 261 -11.80 -9.78 17.08
C ASP A 261 -11.08 -11.02 17.66
N HIS A 262 -10.19 -10.82 18.64
CA HIS A 262 -9.48 -11.89 19.34
C HIS A 262 -10.15 -12.27 20.68
N THR A 263 -11.16 -11.53 21.11
CA THR A 263 -12.04 -11.84 22.25
C THR A 263 -13.21 -12.72 21.81
N THR A 264 -13.93 -12.36 20.73
CA THR A 264 -15.06 -13.15 20.21
C THR A 264 -14.69 -14.10 19.07
N GLY A 265 -13.51 -13.94 18.47
CA GLY A 265 -13.08 -14.70 17.29
C GLY A 265 -13.70 -14.23 15.97
N ALA A 266 -14.57 -13.21 15.98
CA ALA A 266 -15.27 -12.71 14.81
C ALA A 266 -14.30 -12.16 13.76
N LYS A 267 -14.49 -12.55 12.49
CA LYS A 267 -13.66 -12.14 11.35
C LYS A 267 -14.54 -11.44 10.31
N ILE A 268 -14.24 -10.18 10.00
CA ILE A 268 -14.99 -9.36 9.05
C ILE A 268 -14.08 -9.00 7.88
N LYS A 269 -14.47 -9.36 6.66
CA LYS A 269 -13.78 -8.99 5.42
C LYS A 269 -14.72 -8.17 4.55
N GLY A 270 -14.30 -6.97 4.15
CA GLY A 270 -14.97 -6.19 3.12
C GLY A 270 -14.88 -6.89 1.76
N THR A 271 -16.01 -6.98 1.06
CA THR A 271 -16.11 -7.53 -0.31
C THR A 271 -16.30 -6.45 -1.38
N GLY A 272 -16.54 -5.21 -0.95
CA GLY A 272 -16.63 -4.03 -1.80
C GLY A 272 -16.85 -2.77 -0.95
N ILE A 273 -16.67 -1.60 -1.56
CA ILE A 273 -16.99 -0.29 -0.97
C ILE A 273 -18.15 0.33 -1.75
N THR A 274 -19.12 0.88 -1.02
CA THR A 274 -20.37 1.46 -1.53
C THR A 274 -20.54 2.94 -1.19
N ALA A 275 -19.78 3.46 -0.21
CA ALA A 275 -19.63 4.90 -0.02
C ALA A 275 -18.27 5.25 0.61
N TYR A 276 -17.76 6.43 0.27
CA TYR A 276 -16.66 7.12 0.92
C TYR A 276 -17.09 8.55 1.21
N VAL A 277 -17.09 8.95 2.48
CA VAL A 277 -17.66 10.23 2.93
C VAL A 277 -16.65 10.98 3.81
N VAL A 278 -16.42 12.26 3.49
CA VAL A 278 -15.67 13.19 4.33
C VAL A 278 -16.60 13.66 5.46
N THR A 279 -16.36 13.21 6.70
CA THR A 279 -17.19 13.54 7.86
C THR A 279 -16.60 14.68 8.71
N SER A 280 -15.29 14.91 8.63
CA SER A 280 -14.62 16.07 9.22
C SER A 280 -13.31 16.38 8.47
N PRO A 281 -12.56 17.45 8.80
CA PRO A 281 -11.22 17.67 8.26
C PRO A 281 -10.27 16.47 8.45
N THR A 282 -10.43 15.73 9.55
CA THR A 282 -9.61 14.59 10.00
C THR A 282 -10.32 13.21 9.94
N SER A 283 -11.64 13.18 9.75
CA SER A 283 -12.45 11.96 9.86
C SER A 283 -13.06 11.52 8.52
N ARG A 284 -13.10 10.21 8.27
CA ARG A 284 -13.72 9.60 7.09
C ARG A 284 -14.66 8.48 7.49
N GLN A 285 -15.71 8.30 6.70
CA GLN A 285 -16.62 7.17 6.80
C GLN A 285 -16.56 6.34 5.51
N ILE A 286 -16.30 5.04 5.66
CA ILE A 286 -16.31 4.04 4.61
C ILE A 286 -17.53 3.14 4.84
N LYS A 287 -18.31 2.86 3.80
CA LYS A 287 -19.38 1.86 3.81
C LYS A 287 -19.14 0.82 2.74
N GLY A 288 -19.59 -0.41 2.98
CA GLY A 288 -19.43 -1.48 2.00
C GLY A 288 -20.18 -2.77 2.33
N THR A 289 -20.01 -3.77 1.47
CA THR A 289 -20.48 -5.14 1.69
C THR A 289 -19.41 -5.95 2.42
N ALA A 290 -19.80 -6.92 3.24
CA ALA A 290 -18.89 -7.75 4.01
C ALA A 290 -19.25 -9.23 4.02
N MET A 291 -18.23 -10.05 4.28
CA MET A 291 -18.36 -11.39 4.82
C MET A 291 -18.06 -11.38 6.32
N VAL A 292 -18.88 -12.04 7.13
CA VAL A 292 -18.62 -12.29 8.56
C VAL A 292 -18.38 -13.79 8.73
N ASN A 293 -17.26 -14.17 9.33
CA ASN A 293 -16.84 -15.56 9.55
C ASN A 293 -16.86 -16.44 8.28
N GLY A 294 -16.69 -15.82 7.10
CA GLY A 294 -16.75 -16.50 5.80
C GLY A 294 -18.14 -16.54 5.14
N GLN A 295 -19.20 -16.10 5.82
CA GLN A 295 -20.55 -15.99 5.26
C GLN A 295 -20.78 -14.60 4.65
N SER A 296 -21.25 -14.55 3.41
CA SER A 296 -21.63 -13.31 2.71
C SER A 296 -23.02 -12.81 3.13
N GLY A 297 -23.35 -11.56 2.75
CA GLY A 297 -24.70 -10.98 2.93
C GLY A 297 -24.77 -9.85 3.95
N TYR A 298 -23.64 -9.44 4.53
CA TYR A 298 -23.56 -8.36 5.50
C TYR A 298 -23.16 -7.03 4.84
N THR A 299 -23.43 -5.92 5.52
CA THR A 299 -22.85 -4.61 5.21
C THR A 299 -22.10 -4.07 6.42
N TYR A 300 -21.17 -3.15 6.18
CA TYR A 300 -20.39 -2.49 7.21
C TYR A 300 -20.37 -0.97 7.04
N GLN A 301 -20.15 -0.29 8.16
CA GLN A 301 -19.68 1.09 8.24
C GLN A 301 -18.40 1.09 9.07
N VAL A 302 -17.36 1.75 8.59
CA VAL A 302 -16.16 2.08 9.36
C VAL A 302 -16.01 3.59 9.40
N ASP A 303 -16.00 4.15 10.60
CA ASP A 303 -15.64 5.54 10.87
C ASP A 303 -14.19 5.57 11.38
N VAL A 304 -13.34 6.39 10.78
CA VAL A 304 -11.92 6.56 11.15
C VAL A 304 -11.54 8.03 11.29
N THR A 305 -10.62 8.34 12.20
CA THR A 305 -10.04 9.68 12.37
C THR A 305 -8.53 9.60 12.55
N ASP A 306 -7.82 10.37 11.73
CA ASP A 306 -6.41 10.74 11.83
C ASP A 306 -6.29 11.91 12.81
N ASN A 307 -5.67 11.69 13.97
CA ASN A 307 -5.44 12.70 15.00
C ASN A 307 -3.95 13.10 15.10
N GLY A 308 -3.19 12.87 14.03
CA GLY A 308 -1.78 13.24 13.93
C GLY A 308 -0.79 12.18 14.43
N GLU A 309 0.43 12.28 13.93
CA GLU A 309 1.47 11.28 14.09
C GLU A 309 2.28 11.44 15.40
N PRO A 310 2.64 10.35 16.09
CA PRO A 310 2.30 8.96 15.80
C PRO A 310 0.84 8.64 16.18
N GLY A 311 0.16 7.86 15.33
CA GLY A 311 -1.28 7.50 15.38
C GLY A 311 -1.82 6.76 16.61
N ARG A 312 -1.21 6.91 17.78
CA ARG A 312 -1.73 6.48 19.09
C ARG A 312 -2.97 7.28 19.51
N SER A 313 -3.19 8.46 18.92
CA SER A 313 -4.37 9.29 19.14
C SER A 313 -5.52 8.96 18.18
N ASP A 314 -5.27 8.17 17.15
CA ASP A 314 -6.23 7.88 16.08
C ASP A 314 -7.40 7.03 16.59
N THR A 315 -8.53 7.11 15.89
CA THR A 315 -9.74 6.35 16.23
C THR A 315 -10.22 5.50 15.07
N TYR A 316 -10.68 4.29 15.38
CA TYR A 316 -11.35 3.39 14.44
C TYR A 316 -12.65 2.88 15.09
N VAL A 317 -13.77 2.90 14.34
CA VAL A 317 -15.06 2.34 14.80
C VAL A 317 -15.72 1.56 13.66
N LEU A 318 -15.79 0.25 13.81
CA LEU A 318 -16.52 -0.67 12.94
C LEU A 318 -17.95 -0.92 13.47
N ARG A 319 -18.92 -0.92 12.56
CA ARG A 319 -20.31 -1.34 12.76
C ARG A 319 -20.73 -2.26 11.62
N VAL A 320 -21.41 -3.35 11.92
CA VAL A 320 -21.83 -4.37 10.94
C VAL A 320 -23.33 -4.64 11.04
N SER A 321 -23.98 -4.96 9.92
CA SER A 321 -25.43 -5.15 9.83
C SER A 321 -26.03 -6.27 10.70
N ASN A 322 -25.20 -7.14 11.28
CA ASN A 322 -25.60 -8.16 12.25
C ASN A 322 -25.58 -7.66 13.72
N GLY A 323 -25.35 -6.36 13.95
CA GLY A 323 -25.24 -5.75 15.28
C GLY A 323 -23.84 -5.78 15.90
N TYR A 324 -22.85 -6.42 15.25
CA TYR A 324 -21.47 -6.39 15.74
C TYR A 324 -20.90 -4.97 15.65
N THR A 325 -20.28 -4.51 16.75
CA THR A 325 -19.55 -3.24 16.80
C THR A 325 -18.23 -3.40 17.56
N ALA A 326 -17.17 -2.73 17.09
CA ALA A 326 -15.88 -2.67 17.77
C ALA A 326 -15.18 -1.36 17.41
N GLY A 327 -14.66 -0.64 18.39
CA GLY A 327 -13.98 0.63 18.14
C GLY A 327 -13.45 1.33 19.37
N GLY A 328 -12.63 2.34 19.13
CA GLY A 328 -11.97 3.16 20.15
C GLY A 328 -10.72 3.84 19.60
N THR A 329 -9.90 4.37 20.50
CA THR A 329 -8.54 4.84 20.22
C THR A 329 -7.62 3.67 19.92
N LEU A 330 -6.63 3.84 19.03
CA LEU A 330 -5.70 2.77 18.67
C LEU A 330 -4.75 2.42 19.83
N ALA A 331 -4.69 1.14 20.17
CA ALA A 331 -3.69 0.58 21.08
C ALA A 331 -2.33 0.34 20.39
N GLY A 332 -2.32 0.46 19.05
CA GLY A 332 -1.16 0.42 18.17
C GLY A 332 -1.64 0.53 16.71
N GLY A 333 -0.82 1.06 15.82
CA GLY A 333 -1.19 1.29 14.42
C GLY A 333 -1.17 2.75 13.97
N ASN A 334 -1.85 3.02 12.86
CA ASN A 334 -2.03 4.34 12.26
C ASN A 334 -3.40 4.41 11.54
N ILE A 335 -3.98 5.60 11.48
CA ILE A 335 -4.91 6.04 10.45
C ILE A 335 -4.24 7.22 9.74
N GLN A 336 -3.94 7.07 8.46
CA GLN A 336 -3.36 8.16 7.66
C GLN A 336 -4.41 8.72 6.70
N LEU A 337 -4.74 10.02 6.81
CA LEU A 337 -5.33 10.73 5.69
C LEU A 337 -4.25 11.12 4.69
N HIS A 338 -4.52 10.82 3.42
CA HIS A 338 -3.69 11.24 2.30
C HIS A 338 -4.41 12.35 1.56
N LYS A 339 -3.76 13.50 1.47
CA LYS A 339 -4.20 14.66 0.70
C LYS A 339 -3.07 15.10 -0.24
N PRO A 340 -3.34 16.00 -1.20
CA PRO A 340 -2.28 16.55 -2.02
C PRO A 340 -1.30 17.33 -1.13
N CYS A 341 -0.03 16.92 -1.11
CA CYS A 341 1.02 17.47 -0.24
C CYS A 341 0.78 17.36 1.28
N ARG A 342 0.06 16.32 1.73
CA ARG A 342 -0.05 15.91 3.14
C ARG A 342 -0.27 14.41 3.25
#